data_AF-A0A960MNQ6-F1
#
_entry.id   AF-A0A960MNQ6-F1
#
_cell.length_a   1.000
_cell.length_b   1.000
_cell.length_c   1.000
_cell.angle_alpha   90.00
_cell.angle_beta   90.00
_cell.angle_gamma   90.00
#
_symmetry.space_group_name_H-M   'P 1'
#
loop_
_entity.id
_entity.type
_entity.pdbx_description
1 polymer ?
#
loop_
_entity_poly.entity_id
_entity_poly.type
_entity_poly.pdbx_seq_one_letter_code
_entity_poly.pdbx_strand_id
1 'polypeptide(L)'
;MSPPSPTHTLRRTPIRGAYRWAFSLIEVMVTVVVIGVVAAIAYVATGNIAGVAKSEKVRSDVASINSAIDIYLANGGSLDGLTSPADILAKMKTQRDSSDARRHTGGPSGRMIDPRIIAVPVAASDSQMRAVYNSAEKRFDLASSGNGFRFELDDSLNELNISNETRKQATVVYSGSDSWVWDYNNSLTNPTNLPNVTKIPTSSAPADTTPPSTLPPPDPDPEPEPEPAPPVTDPRTQLAAPILNPPGGYYQSNEFPISVTIGNLPAAAIGKVRFATRFNGVWVDWADYAGQTLSVPKDGEVWAQAIAVDTVNYRDSWQAYGYYSKVTPPKLPTPILSLPGGAYARDNFPLSLSLNNVPAPGLADAKYRIDSGAWANYSGPVTVGKNQTFAAQYVTKNSDAYQDSDVRSEYYYPIASNLSGSVSGTFQNASGGPTLVQKITDGGTFFSHGDPTIDLGGEIVDAGEPNTLKFEAAPFSGVAANQAFKIGDLFYHNGTTFNDSHASGVQLNVNIGLADPAQNIQFALNFDLVNTENTGDAQSSADFVRITNLSQNIGLTIDGISYTLQLNFGGTDSFGFSTSNEFHVYEGATGRGTINGTFIAHP
;
A
#
# COMPACT_ATOMS: atom_id res chain seq x y z
N MET A 1 67.82 -61.00 -23.41
CA MET A 1 69.16 -60.59 -22.92
C MET A 1 68.99 -59.31 -22.11
N SER A 2 69.56 -59.30 -20.91
CA SER A 2 69.49 -58.36 -19.76
C SER A 2 69.82 -56.89 -20.07
N PRO A 3 69.74 -55.91 -19.11
CA PRO A 3 69.35 -55.94 -17.69
C PRO A 3 68.38 -54.78 -17.25
N PRO A 4 67.99 -54.70 -15.95
CA PRO A 4 67.04 -53.69 -15.42
C PRO A 4 67.70 -52.45 -14.75
N SER A 5 66.93 -51.35 -14.73
CA SER A 5 66.92 -50.09 -13.91
C SER A 5 68.23 -49.37 -13.53
N PRO A 6 68.21 -48.01 -13.53
CA PRO A 6 68.02 -47.35 -12.22
C PRO A 6 67.15 -46.06 -12.23
N THR A 7 66.41 -45.97 -11.13
CA THR A 7 65.95 -44.82 -10.34
C THR A 7 66.45 -43.42 -10.72
N HIS A 8 65.52 -42.50 -10.98
CA HIS A 8 65.73 -41.05 -10.81
C HIS A 8 64.57 -40.44 -10.01
N THR A 9 64.92 -39.90 -8.86
CA THR A 9 64.10 -39.17 -7.89
C THR A 9 63.69 -37.80 -8.45
N LEU A 10 62.38 -37.54 -8.58
CA LEU A 10 61.85 -36.20 -8.79
C LEU A 10 61.25 -35.65 -7.49
N ARG A 11 61.85 -34.56 -7.03
CA ARG A 11 61.45 -33.73 -5.88
C ARG A 11 59.97 -33.34 -5.99
N ARG A 12 59.22 -33.55 -4.90
CA ARG A 12 57.89 -32.95 -4.71
C ARG A 12 58.05 -31.46 -4.37
N THR A 13 57.45 -30.60 -5.19
CA THR A 13 57.11 -29.22 -4.82
C THR A 13 55.66 -29.22 -4.33
N PRO A 14 55.34 -28.73 -3.12
CA PRO A 14 53.95 -28.68 -2.67
C PRO A 14 53.23 -27.49 -3.29
N ILE A 15 52.31 -27.75 -4.22
CA ILE A 15 51.30 -26.78 -4.66
C ILE A 15 50.21 -26.78 -3.59
N ARG A 16 49.99 -25.62 -2.96
CA ARG A 16 48.88 -25.36 -2.04
C ARG A 16 47.56 -25.49 -2.81
N GLY A 17 46.85 -26.61 -2.62
CA GLY A 17 45.48 -26.81 -3.08
C GLY A 17 44.49 -26.24 -2.07
N ALA A 18 43.61 -25.37 -2.54
CA ALA A 18 42.51 -24.79 -1.78
C ALA A 18 41.53 -25.86 -1.27
N TYR A 19 41.15 -25.80 0.01
CA TYR A 19 40.06 -26.59 0.58
C TYR A 19 38.73 -26.13 -0.03
N ARG A 20 38.10 -26.97 -0.84
CA ARG A 20 36.65 -26.90 -1.12
C ARG A 20 35.96 -27.87 -0.18
N TRP A 21 35.04 -27.35 0.64
CA TRP A 21 34.24 -28.14 1.57
C TRP A 21 33.18 -28.90 0.76
N ALA A 22 33.21 -30.23 0.81
CA ALA A 22 32.15 -31.08 0.25
C ALA A 22 31.20 -31.46 1.40
N PHE A 23 29.90 -31.17 1.25
CA PHE A 23 28.86 -31.53 2.20
C PHE A 23 28.73 -33.05 2.32
N SER A 24 28.45 -33.57 3.52
CA SER A 24 28.34 -35.02 3.74
C SER A 24 27.00 -35.56 3.26
N LEU A 25 26.98 -36.81 2.81
CA LEU A 25 25.75 -37.50 2.36
C LEU A 25 24.64 -37.46 3.42
N ILE A 26 25.01 -37.52 4.70
CA ILE A 26 24.05 -37.55 5.81
C ILE A 26 23.34 -36.19 5.97
N GLU A 27 24.03 -35.10 5.67
CA GLU A 27 23.51 -33.74 5.72
C GLU A 27 22.48 -33.51 4.61
N VAL A 28 22.74 -34.07 3.42
CA VAL A 28 21.79 -34.09 2.31
C VAL A 28 20.54 -34.92 2.66
N MET A 29 20.71 -36.09 3.27
CA MET A 29 19.57 -36.96 3.63
C MET A 29 18.69 -36.34 4.73
N VAL A 30 19.28 -35.74 5.76
CA VAL A 30 18.52 -35.04 6.81
C VAL A 30 17.73 -33.88 6.21
N THR A 31 18.34 -33.12 5.29
CA THR A 31 17.67 -32.00 4.62
C THR A 31 16.46 -32.46 3.80
N VAL A 32 16.59 -33.55 3.05
CA VAL A 32 15.49 -34.11 2.25
C VAL A 32 14.33 -34.61 3.12
N VAL A 33 14.62 -35.26 4.25
CA VAL A 33 13.59 -35.75 5.18
C VAL A 33 12.85 -34.59 5.84
N VAL A 34 13.57 -33.55 6.28
CA VAL A 34 12.98 -32.35 6.88
C VAL A 34 12.07 -31.64 5.87
N ILE A 35 12.53 -31.48 4.62
CA ILE A 35 11.72 -30.88 3.55
C ILE A 35 10.46 -31.72 3.28
N GLY A 36 10.55 -33.05 3.27
CA GLY A 36 9.39 -33.93 3.06
C GLY A 36 8.33 -33.81 4.15
N VAL A 37 8.74 -33.74 5.42
CA VAL A 37 7.81 -33.57 6.55
C VAL A 37 7.17 -32.18 6.53
N VAL A 38 7.95 -31.14 6.26
CA VAL A 38 7.43 -29.76 6.14
C VAL A 38 6.45 -29.64 4.98
N ALA A 39 6.74 -30.25 3.83
CA ALA A 39 5.86 -30.25 2.67
C ALA A 39 4.52 -30.96 2.95
N ALA A 40 4.53 -32.09 3.66
CA ALA A 40 3.30 -32.82 4.01
C ALA A 40 2.41 -32.04 4.97
N ILE A 41 3.00 -31.37 5.98
CA ILE A 41 2.26 -30.51 6.92
C ILE A 41 1.73 -29.25 6.20
N ALA A 42 2.52 -28.67 5.29
CA ALA A 42 2.11 -27.53 4.49
C ALA A 42 0.93 -27.85 3.56
N TYR A 43 0.88 -29.05 2.97
CA TYR A 43 -0.22 -29.47 2.07
C TYR A 43 -1.58 -29.51 2.78
N VAL A 44 -1.63 -30.04 4.00
CA VAL A 44 -2.88 -30.11 4.79
C VAL A 44 -3.34 -28.72 5.26
N ALA A 45 -2.41 -27.78 5.45
CA ALA A 45 -2.73 -26.40 5.82
C ALA A 45 -3.19 -25.53 4.63
N THR A 46 -2.65 -25.73 3.43
CA THR A 46 -2.94 -24.88 2.25
C THR A 46 -4.29 -25.18 1.58
N GLY A 47 -4.79 -26.42 1.64
CA GLY A 47 -6.09 -26.79 1.06
C GLY A 47 -7.27 -25.99 1.62
N ASN A 48 -7.21 -25.60 2.91
CA ASN A 48 -8.26 -24.81 3.57
C ASN A 48 -8.12 -23.29 3.33
N ILE A 49 -6.93 -22.80 2.99
CA ILE A 49 -6.67 -21.35 2.82
C ILE A 49 -7.30 -20.84 1.52
N ALA A 50 -7.22 -21.60 0.43
CA ALA A 50 -7.77 -21.20 -0.86
C ALA A 50 -9.31 -21.08 -0.84
N GLY A 51 -10.00 -21.99 -0.13
CA GLY A 51 -11.45 -21.94 0.05
C GLY A 51 -11.93 -20.75 0.89
N VAL A 52 -11.20 -20.45 1.98
CA VAL A 52 -11.47 -19.29 2.83
C VAL A 52 -11.19 -17.98 2.08
N ALA A 53 -10.09 -17.88 1.34
CA ALA A 53 -9.77 -16.69 0.54
C ALA A 53 -10.82 -16.39 -0.54
N LYS A 54 -11.29 -17.42 -1.27
CA LYS A 54 -12.38 -17.27 -2.25
C LYS A 54 -13.68 -16.81 -1.59
N SER A 55 -13.98 -17.34 -0.41
CA SER A 55 -15.18 -16.97 0.36
C SER A 55 -15.13 -15.52 0.84
N GLU A 56 -14.00 -15.10 1.41
CA GLU A 56 -13.80 -13.72 1.86
C GLU A 56 -13.75 -12.72 0.69
N LYS A 57 -13.23 -13.13 -0.48
CA LYS A 57 -13.34 -12.32 -1.71
C LYS A 57 -14.80 -12.05 -2.06
N VAL A 58 -15.65 -13.08 -2.17
CA VAL A 58 -17.07 -12.90 -2.52
C VAL A 58 -17.79 -12.05 -1.49
N ARG A 59 -17.48 -12.22 -0.19
CA ARG A 59 -17.99 -11.38 0.89
C ARG A 59 -17.62 -9.91 0.70
N SER A 60 -16.35 -9.64 0.38
CA SER A 60 -15.83 -8.29 0.13
C SER A 60 -16.46 -7.66 -1.11
N ASP A 61 -16.56 -8.40 -2.22
CA ASP A 61 -17.14 -7.92 -3.47
C ASP A 61 -18.61 -7.56 -3.31
N VAL A 62 -19.40 -8.41 -2.64
CA VAL A 62 -20.82 -8.15 -2.34
C VAL A 62 -20.98 -6.90 -1.48
N ALA A 63 -20.12 -6.70 -0.47
CA ALA A 63 -20.16 -5.51 0.36
C ALA A 63 -19.89 -4.23 -0.45
N SER A 64 -18.86 -4.25 -1.32
CA SER A 64 -18.51 -3.13 -2.18
C SER A 64 -19.61 -2.80 -3.18
N ILE A 65 -20.20 -3.82 -3.83
CA ILE A 65 -21.29 -3.63 -4.80
C ILE A 65 -22.56 -3.13 -4.12
N ASN A 66 -22.91 -3.64 -2.94
CA ASN A 66 -24.07 -3.13 -2.20
C ASN A 66 -23.89 -1.66 -1.79
N SER A 67 -22.69 -1.27 -1.36
CA SER A 67 -22.41 0.16 -1.09
C SER A 67 -22.57 1.03 -2.34
N ALA A 68 -22.17 0.52 -3.51
CA ALA A 68 -22.36 1.21 -4.78
C ALA A 68 -23.84 1.28 -5.19
N ILE A 69 -24.64 0.24 -4.91
CA ILE A 69 -26.10 0.27 -5.10
C ILE A 69 -26.77 1.31 -4.20
N ASP A 70 -26.38 1.38 -2.92
CA ASP A 70 -26.95 2.36 -1.99
C ASP A 70 -26.70 3.79 -2.47
N ILE A 71 -25.47 4.09 -2.90
CA ILE A 71 -25.11 5.39 -3.47
C ILE A 71 -25.88 5.64 -4.78
N TYR A 72 -26.02 4.63 -5.63
CA TYR A 72 -26.77 4.72 -6.89
C TYR A 72 -28.24 5.10 -6.64
N LEU A 73 -28.92 4.40 -5.74
CA LEU A 73 -30.32 4.64 -5.37
C LEU A 73 -30.49 5.99 -4.67
N ALA A 74 -29.57 6.35 -3.77
CA ALA A 74 -29.55 7.65 -3.10
C ALA A 74 -29.40 8.81 -4.10
N ASN A 75 -28.71 8.58 -5.21
CA ASN A 75 -28.54 9.54 -6.30
C ASN A 75 -29.61 9.42 -7.39
N GLY A 76 -30.79 8.89 -7.07
CA GLY A 76 -31.95 8.88 -7.96
C GLY A 76 -31.93 7.81 -9.06
N GLY A 77 -30.97 6.88 -9.02
CA GLY A 77 -31.01 5.66 -9.83
C GLY A 77 -32.17 4.75 -9.43
N SER A 78 -32.61 3.88 -10.33
CA SER A 78 -33.65 2.88 -10.03
C SER A 78 -33.26 1.50 -10.54
N LEU A 79 -33.49 0.50 -9.69
CA LEU A 79 -33.38 -0.92 -10.01
C LEU A 79 -34.76 -1.60 -10.04
N ASP A 80 -35.84 -0.83 -10.09
CA ASP A 80 -37.21 -1.36 -10.06
C ASP A 80 -37.47 -2.25 -11.28
N GLY A 81 -38.03 -3.44 -11.05
CA GLY A 81 -38.36 -4.40 -12.10
C GLY A 81 -37.17 -5.22 -12.62
N LEU A 82 -35.95 -5.01 -12.11
CA LEU A 82 -34.77 -5.80 -12.48
C LEU A 82 -34.64 -7.03 -11.56
N THR A 83 -34.37 -8.19 -12.16
CA THR A 83 -34.18 -9.46 -11.44
C THR A 83 -32.87 -10.15 -11.80
N SER A 84 -32.23 -9.76 -12.91
CA SER A 84 -30.96 -10.32 -13.38
C SER A 84 -29.77 -9.53 -12.83
N PRO A 85 -28.77 -10.20 -12.22
CA PRO A 85 -27.51 -9.58 -11.80
C PRO A 85 -26.80 -8.83 -12.92
N ALA A 86 -26.85 -9.33 -14.15
CA ALA A 86 -26.23 -8.66 -15.30
C ALA A 86 -26.89 -7.31 -15.59
N ASP A 87 -28.22 -7.22 -15.49
CA ASP A 87 -28.96 -5.98 -15.75
C ASP A 87 -28.74 -4.94 -14.65
N ILE A 88 -28.57 -5.39 -13.40
CA ILE A 88 -28.23 -4.53 -12.27
C ILE A 88 -26.82 -3.96 -12.44
N LEU A 89 -25.84 -4.80 -12.78
CA LEU A 89 -24.49 -4.32 -13.08
C LEU A 89 -24.49 -3.39 -14.30
N ALA A 90 -25.28 -3.67 -15.33
CA ALA A 90 -25.43 -2.79 -16.48
C ALA A 90 -25.96 -1.40 -16.06
N LYS A 91 -26.94 -1.34 -15.15
CA LYS A 91 -27.41 -0.08 -14.57
C LYS A 91 -26.32 0.66 -13.81
N MET A 92 -25.53 -0.04 -13.01
CA MET A 92 -24.44 0.56 -12.23
C MET A 92 -23.27 1.08 -13.09
N LYS A 93 -23.14 0.57 -14.32
CA LYS A 93 -22.16 1.02 -15.33
C LYS A 93 -22.61 2.24 -16.13
N THR A 94 -23.83 2.70 -15.97
CA THR A 94 -24.33 3.91 -16.63
C THR A 94 -23.83 5.19 -15.94
N GLN A 95 -23.84 6.30 -16.66
CA GLN A 95 -23.64 7.64 -16.10
C GLN A 95 -24.88 8.50 -16.26
N ARG A 96 -25.01 9.55 -15.44
CA ARG A 96 -26.10 10.51 -15.56
C ARG A 96 -25.96 11.30 -16.87
N ASP A 97 -27.08 11.52 -17.57
CA ASP A 97 -27.12 12.38 -18.77
C ASP A 97 -26.46 13.73 -18.52
N SER A 98 -25.70 14.25 -19.49
CA SER A 98 -24.88 15.47 -19.30
C SER A 98 -25.69 16.73 -19.01
N SER A 99 -26.92 16.83 -19.53
CA SER A 99 -27.87 17.92 -19.23
C SER A 99 -28.37 17.87 -17.79
N ASP A 100 -28.58 16.67 -17.26
CA ASP A 100 -29.04 16.41 -15.90
C ASP A 100 -27.88 16.48 -14.88
N ALA A 101 -26.70 15.99 -15.26
CA ALA A 101 -25.47 16.04 -14.45
C ALA A 101 -25.03 17.48 -14.12
N ARG A 102 -25.21 18.44 -15.05
CA ARG A 102 -24.91 19.86 -14.80
C ARG A 102 -25.79 20.50 -13.74
N ARG A 103 -26.98 19.92 -13.51
CA ARG A 103 -27.97 20.44 -12.57
C ARG A 103 -28.01 19.64 -11.26
N HIS A 104 -27.31 18.51 -11.19
CA HIS A 104 -27.29 17.64 -10.01
C HIS A 104 -26.43 18.21 -8.88
N THR A 105 -26.93 18.12 -7.65
CA THR A 105 -26.31 18.68 -6.43
C THR A 105 -25.89 17.61 -5.43
N GLY A 106 -26.01 16.33 -5.80
CA GLY A 106 -25.68 15.17 -4.97
C GLY A 106 -24.32 14.53 -5.31
N GLY A 107 -24.20 13.23 -5.00
CA GLY A 107 -23.00 12.40 -5.22
C GLY A 107 -22.63 12.18 -6.70
N PRO A 108 -21.73 11.21 -7.00
CA PRO A 108 -21.07 11.13 -8.29
C PRO A 108 -22.03 10.99 -9.47
N SER A 109 -21.82 11.80 -10.51
CA SER A 109 -22.57 11.77 -11.77
C SER A 109 -22.11 10.66 -12.72
N GLY A 110 -20.95 10.06 -12.45
CA GLY A 110 -20.35 8.99 -13.24
C GLY A 110 -20.87 7.58 -12.92
N ARG A 111 -20.11 6.59 -13.42
CA ARG A 111 -20.33 5.16 -13.18
C ARG A 111 -20.05 4.80 -11.73
N MET A 112 -20.77 3.82 -11.19
CA MET A 112 -20.61 3.38 -9.80
C MET A 112 -19.62 2.22 -9.65
N ILE A 113 -19.38 1.48 -10.74
CA ILE A 113 -18.49 0.33 -10.79
C ILE A 113 -17.64 0.33 -12.05
N ASP A 114 -16.53 -0.41 -12.03
CA ASP A 114 -15.68 -0.63 -13.19
C ASP A 114 -16.46 -1.36 -14.32
N PRO A 115 -16.41 -0.88 -15.58
CA PRO A 115 -17.07 -1.50 -16.72
C PRO A 115 -16.72 -2.97 -16.94
N ARG A 116 -15.53 -3.41 -16.51
CA ARG A 116 -15.05 -4.78 -16.65
C ARG A 116 -15.68 -5.75 -15.67
N ILE A 117 -16.40 -5.26 -14.65
CA ILE A 117 -17.04 -6.13 -13.66
C ILE A 117 -18.18 -6.93 -14.31
N ILE A 118 -18.07 -8.25 -14.32
CA ILE A 118 -19.12 -9.17 -14.80
C ILE A 118 -19.62 -10.06 -13.67
N ALA A 119 -20.86 -10.54 -13.80
CA ALA A 119 -21.42 -11.58 -12.93
C ALA A 119 -21.22 -12.94 -13.60
N VAL A 120 -20.37 -13.78 -13.01
CA VAL A 120 -20.09 -15.13 -13.49
C VAL A 120 -20.94 -16.13 -12.70
N PRO A 121 -21.71 -17.01 -13.36
CA PRO A 121 -22.56 -17.97 -12.67
C PRO A 121 -21.74 -18.99 -11.89
N VAL A 122 -22.20 -19.31 -10.69
CA VAL A 122 -21.67 -20.36 -9.81
C VAL A 122 -22.77 -21.40 -9.62
N ALA A 123 -22.50 -22.63 -10.08
CA ALA A 123 -23.45 -23.73 -10.03
C ALA A 123 -23.73 -24.17 -8.57
N ALA A 124 -24.93 -24.71 -8.32
CA ALA A 124 -25.32 -25.20 -7.00
C ALA A 124 -24.43 -26.34 -6.47
N SER A 125 -23.72 -27.07 -7.33
CA SER A 125 -22.78 -28.14 -6.97
C SER A 125 -21.44 -27.65 -6.44
N ASP A 126 -21.09 -26.37 -6.63
CA ASP A 126 -19.85 -25.79 -6.12
C ASP A 126 -20.03 -25.42 -4.64
N SER A 127 -19.06 -25.72 -3.78
CA SER A 127 -19.09 -25.40 -2.34
C SER A 127 -18.68 -23.95 -2.02
N GLN A 128 -18.47 -23.11 -3.03
CA GLN A 128 -18.04 -21.70 -2.89
C GLN A 128 -19.14 -20.78 -2.33
N MET A 129 -18.78 -19.68 -1.67
CA MET A 129 -19.76 -18.60 -1.44
C MET A 129 -20.16 -17.94 -2.76
N ARG A 130 -21.42 -17.49 -2.84
CA ARG A 130 -21.99 -16.82 -4.02
C ARG A 130 -22.89 -15.65 -3.63
N ALA A 131 -23.04 -14.71 -4.54
CA ALA A 131 -23.97 -13.60 -4.46
C ALA A 131 -25.31 -13.99 -5.11
N VAL A 132 -26.42 -13.68 -4.44
CA VAL A 132 -27.79 -13.83 -4.96
C VAL A 132 -28.48 -12.49 -4.87
N TYR A 133 -29.09 -12.02 -5.94
CA TYR A 133 -29.79 -10.75 -5.91
C TYR A 133 -31.16 -10.88 -5.23
N ASN A 134 -31.39 -10.04 -4.23
CA ASN A 134 -32.65 -9.88 -3.54
C ASN A 134 -33.36 -8.64 -4.10
N SER A 135 -34.35 -8.86 -4.96
CA SER A 135 -35.08 -7.78 -5.64
C SER A 135 -36.00 -6.99 -4.70
N ALA A 136 -36.40 -7.55 -3.55
CA ALA A 136 -37.21 -6.84 -2.57
C ALA A 136 -36.38 -5.82 -1.79
N GLU A 137 -35.17 -6.21 -1.40
CA GLU A 137 -34.23 -5.35 -0.66
C GLU A 137 -33.28 -4.54 -1.56
N LYS A 138 -33.32 -4.79 -2.88
CA LYS A 138 -32.45 -4.18 -3.89
C LYS A 138 -30.95 -4.34 -3.57
N ARG A 139 -30.54 -5.52 -3.13
CA ARG A 139 -29.15 -5.82 -2.73
C ARG A 139 -28.75 -7.24 -3.09
N PHE A 140 -27.46 -7.52 -3.07
CA PHE A 140 -26.93 -8.87 -3.13
C PHE A 140 -26.76 -9.47 -1.73
N ASP A 141 -27.34 -10.65 -1.52
CA ASP A 141 -27.19 -11.46 -0.34
C ASP A 141 -26.14 -12.56 -0.57
N LEU A 142 -25.45 -12.97 0.50
CA LEU A 142 -24.49 -14.06 0.46
C LEU A 142 -25.20 -15.39 0.66
N ALA A 143 -24.90 -16.36 -0.20
CA ALA A 143 -25.39 -17.73 -0.10
C ALA A 143 -24.24 -18.74 -0.16
N SER A 144 -24.35 -19.81 0.60
CA SER A 144 -23.41 -20.94 0.60
C SER A 144 -23.93 -22.15 -0.18
N SER A 145 -25.14 -22.08 -0.73
CA SER A 145 -25.77 -23.15 -1.52
C SER A 145 -26.71 -22.56 -2.57
N GLY A 146 -27.10 -23.39 -3.55
CA GLY A 146 -27.97 -22.97 -4.66
C GLY A 146 -27.24 -22.25 -5.79
N ASN A 147 -27.99 -21.81 -6.79
CA ASN A 147 -27.45 -21.05 -7.91
C ASN A 147 -27.19 -19.60 -7.49
N GLY A 148 -26.06 -19.05 -7.91
CA GLY A 148 -25.75 -17.65 -7.70
C GLY A 148 -24.59 -17.21 -8.58
N PHE A 149 -23.93 -16.12 -8.19
CA PHE A 149 -22.90 -15.49 -9.01
C PHE A 149 -21.69 -15.09 -8.19
N ARG A 150 -20.57 -14.88 -8.86
CA ARG A 150 -19.42 -14.16 -8.32
C ARG A 150 -19.03 -13.04 -9.27
N PHE A 151 -18.29 -12.07 -8.75
CA PHE A 151 -17.87 -10.91 -9.53
C PHE A 151 -16.42 -11.06 -9.97
N GLU A 152 -16.20 -10.85 -11.26
CA GLU A 152 -14.88 -10.95 -11.90
C GLU A 152 -14.64 -9.75 -12.82
N LEU A 153 -13.37 -9.45 -13.08
CA LEU A 153 -12.96 -8.47 -14.08
C LEU A 153 -12.72 -9.20 -15.40
N ASP A 154 -13.41 -8.74 -16.44
CA ASP A 154 -13.19 -9.18 -17.82
C ASP A 154 -12.42 -8.08 -18.56
N ASP A 155 -11.11 -8.32 -18.76
CA ASP A 155 -10.22 -7.37 -19.44
C ASP A 155 -10.55 -7.21 -20.93
N SER A 156 -11.43 -8.04 -21.51
CA SER A 156 -11.91 -7.85 -22.89
C SER A 156 -12.97 -6.76 -23.01
N LEU A 157 -13.57 -6.32 -21.91
CA LEU A 157 -14.56 -5.25 -21.89
C LEU A 157 -13.88 -3.88 -21.91
N ASN A 158 -13.82 -3.28 -23.10
CA ASN A 158 -13.18 -1.99 -23.37
C ASN A 158 -13.86 -0.81 -22.64
N GLU A 159 -13.11 0.15 -22.09
CA GLU A 159 -13.60 1.23 -21.21
C GLU A 159 -14.53 2.28 -21.87
N LEU A 160 -14.71 2.19 -23.19
CA LEU A 160 -15.11 3.31 -24.06
C LEU A 160 -16.61 3.45 -24.35
N ASN A 161 -17.47 2.48 -24.00
CA ASN A 161 -18.91 2.59 -24.22
C ASN A 161 -19.64 2.96 -22.94
N ILE A 162 -19.81 4.27 -22.72
CA ILE A 162 -20.57 4.78 -21.58
C ILE A 162 -22.03 5.00 -21.98
N SER A 163 -22.92 4.19 -21.41
CA SER A 163 -24.36 4.38 -21.56
C SER A 163 -24.83 5.48 -20.61
N ASN A 164 -25.53 6.47 -21.15
CA ASN A 164 -26.16 7.50 -20.33
C ASN A 164 -27.55 7.03 -19.86
N GLU A 165 -27.96 7.50 -18.70
CA GLU A 165 -29.32 7.37 -18.22
C GLU A 165 -29.82 8.64 -17.54
N THR A 166 -31.14 8.83 -17.59
CA THR A 166 -31.81 9.86 -16.80
C THR A 166 -32.12 9.31 -15.42
N ARG A 167 -31.70 10.02 -14.37
CA ARG A 167 -31.95 9.66 -12.97
C ARG A 167 -32.95 10.64 -12.36
N LYS A 168 -33.64 10.24 -11.28
CA LYS A 168 -34.50 11.17 -10.53
C LYS A 168 -33.66 12.33 -10.00
N GLN A 169 -34.20 13.53 -10.10
CA GLN A 169 -33.56 14.76 -9.62
C GLN A 169 -33.79 14.93 -8.11
N ALA A 170 -32.89 15.64 -7.46
CA ALA A 170 -33.09 16.07 -6.07
C ALA A 170 -34.07 17.26 -6.01
N THR A 171 -34.65 17.51 -4.84
CA THR A 171 -35.50 18.70 -4.62
C THR A 171 -34.74 20.01 -4.84
N VAL A 172 -33.42 20.02 -4.60
CA VAL A 172 -32.53 21.16 -4.84
C VAL A 172 -31.61 20.82 -6.01
N VAL A 173 -31.56 21.66 -7.03
CA VAL A 173 -30.73 21.48 -8.24
C VAL A 173 -29.93 22.76 -8.52
N TYR A 174 -28.87 22.70 -9.33
CA TYR A 174 -28.25 23.93 -9.85
C TYR A 174 -29.17 24.59 -10.88
N SER A 175 -29.18 25.91 -10.89
CA SER A 175 -29.95 26.67 -11.87
C SER A 175 -29.44 26.43 -13.29
N GLY A 176 -30.37 26.21 -14.22
CA GLY A 176 -30.06 26.00 -15.64
C GLY A 176 -30.04 27.27 -16.48
N SER A 177 -30.58 28.38 -15.94
CA SER A 177 -30.83 29.61 -16.70
C SER A 177 -30.75 30.91 -15.88
N ASP A 178 -30.87 30.83 -14.56
CA ASP A 178 -30.87 32.02 -13.69
C ASP A 178 -29.48 32.33 -13.14
N SER A 179 -29.24 33.59 -12.80
CA SER A 179 -28.03 34.06 -12.13
C SER A 179 -27.92 33.62 -10.66
N TRP A 180 -29.01 33.08 -10.11
CA TRP A 180 -29.06 32.49 -8.78
C TRP A 180 -28.59 31.03 -8.84
N VAL A 181 -27.77 30.61 -7.86
CA VAL A 181 -27.05 29.32 -7.91
C VAL A 181 -27.98 28.09 -7.81
N TRP A 182 -29.09 28.20 -7.09
CA TRP A 182 -29.97 27.07 -6.77
C TRP A 182 -31.35 27.21 -7.41
N ASP A 183 -31.88 26.11 -7.94
CA ASP A 183 -33.28 25.98 -8.35
C ASP A 183 -33.94 24.87 -7.53
N TYR A 184 -35.27 24.95 -7.36
CA TYR A 184 -36.02 24.10 -6.45
C TYR A 184 -37.15 23.40 -7.20
N ASN A 185 -37.10 22.08 -7.22
CA ASN A 185 -38.19 21.28 -7.78
C ASN A 185 -39.20 20.92 -6.70
N ASN A 186 -40.20 21.79 -6.50
CA ASN A 186 -41.27 21.65 -5.50
C ASN A 186 -42.20 20.44 -5.73
N SER A 187 -42.06 19.74 -6.87
CA SER A 187 -42.82 18.51 -7.16
C SER A 187 -42.13 17.23 -6.65
N LEU A 188 -40.90 17.34 -6.13
CA LEU A 188 -40.09 16.20 -5.67
C LEU A 188 -39.87 16.27 -4.16
N THR A 189 -40.14 15.16 -3.46
CA THR A 189 -39.74 14.95 -2.07
C THR A 189 -38.42 14.18 -2.03
N ASN A 190 -37.40 14.74 -1.37
CA ASN A 190 -36.17 14.01 -1.09
C ASN A 190 -36.50 12.74 -0.28
N PRO A 191 -35.86 11.58 -0.57
CA PRO A 191 -36.08 10.37 0.20
C PRO A 191 -35.68 10.61 1.66
N THR A 192 -36.62 10.38 2.58
CA THR A 192 -36.43 10.60 4.03
C THR A 192 -35.73 9.45 4.73
N ASN A 193 -35.57 8.30 4.06
CA ASN A 193 -34.86 7.13 4.55
C ASN A 193 -33.81 6.70 3.51
N LEU A 194 -32.54 7.01 3.78
CA LEU A 194 -31.42 6.37 3.11
C LEU A 194 -31.22 4.97 3.73
N PRO A 195 -30.99 3.90 2.93
CA PRO A 195 -30.49 2.64 3.47
C PRO A 195 -29.16 2.89 4.20
N ASN A 196 -28.89 2.12 5.25
CA ASN A 196 -27.82 2.28 6.25
C ASN A 196 -26.38 2.38 5.68
N VAL A 197 -25.97 3.49 5.07
CA VAL A 197 -24.55 3.74 4.78
C VAL A 197 -23.87 4.27 6.05
N THR A 198 -23.56 3.37 6.98
CA THR A 198 -22.78 3.66 8.20
C THR A 198 -21.38 3.03 8.19
N LYS A 199 -21.02 2.25 7.16
CA LYS A 199 -19.68 1.68 6.98
C LYS A 199 -19.26 1.68 5.51
N ILE A 200 -18.14 2.32 5.21
CA ILE A 200 -17.35 2.04 4.01
C ILE A 200 -16.39 0.89 4.40
N PRO A 201 -16.42 -0.27 3.73
CA PRO A 201 -15.49 -1.34 4.04
C PRO A 201 -14.06 -0.93 3.63
N THR A 202 -13.14 -0.82 4.57
CA THR A 202 -11.70 -0.80 4.28
C THR A 202 -11.16 -2.21 4.47
N SER A 203 -11.05 -3.00 3.39
CA SER A 203 -10.29 -4.24 3.46
C SER A 203 -8.79 -3.89 3.48
N SER A 204 -8.06 -4.42 4.46
CA SER A 204 -6.60 -4.49 4.38
C SER A 204 -6.23 -5.45 3.25
N ALA A 205 -5.39 -5.00 2.31
CA ALA A 205 -4.91 -5.82 1.21
C ALA A 205 -4.32 -7.16 1.72
N PRO A 206 -4.56 -8.30 1.04
CA PRO A 206 -3.82 -9.52 1.32
C PRO A 206 -2.34 -9.28 1.05
N ALA A 207 -1.47 -9.76 1.95
CA ALA A 207 -0.03 -9.70 1.74
C ALA A 207 0.36 -10.46 0.45
N ASP A 208 1.09 -9.75 -0.41
CA ASP A 208 1.62 -10.24 -1.68
C ASP A 208 2.56 -11.42 -1.42
N THR A 209 2.21 -12.59 -1.95
CA THR A 209 3.13 -13.73 -2.06
C THR A 209 3.15 -14.14 -3.52
N THR A 210 4.32 -13.96 -4.13
CA THR A 210 4.58 -14.24 -5.54
C THR A 210 4.27 -15.70 -5.89
N PRO A 211 3.54 -15.99 -6.98
CA PRO A 211 3.18 -17.36 -7.36
C PRO A 211 4.34 -18.11 -8.03
N PRO A 212 4.55 -19.41 -7.76
CA PRO A 212 5.41 -20.24 -8.59
C PRO A 212 4.70 -20.60 -9.90
N SER A 213 5.41 -20.36 -11.00
CA SER A 213 5.01 -20.74 -12.35
C SER A 213 5.22 -22.25 -12.55
N THR A 214 4.15 -23.00 -12.83
CA THR A 214 4.02 -24.20 -13.69
C THR A 214 2.83 -25.05 -13.24
N LEU A 215 1.79 -25.14 -14.09
CA LEU A 215 0.66 -26.05 -13.92
C LEU A 215 1.02 -27.44 -14.45
N PRO A 216 0.71 -28.55 -13.75
CA PRO A 216 0.70 -29.88 -14.36
C PRO A 216 -0.51 -30.03 -15.30
N PRO A 217 -0.43 -30.92 -16.31
CA PRO A 217 -1.55 -31.15 -17.21
C PRO A 217 -2.76 -31.77 -16.48
N PRO A 218 -3.99 -31.50 -16.94
CA PRO A 218 -5.20 -32.05 -16.33
C PRO A 218 -5.28 -33.57 -16.54
N ASP A 219 -5.64 -34.28 -15.46
CA ASP A 219 -6.02 -35.70 -15.50
C ASP A 219 -7.28 -35.89 -16.37
N PRO A 220 -7.45 -37.03 -17.05
CA PRO A 220 -8.65 -37.33 -17.81
C PRO A 220 -9.85 -37.55 -16.86
N ASP A 221 -10.99 -36.96 -17.24
CA ASP A 221 -12.26 -37.00 -16.51
C ASP A 221 -12.66 -38.41 -16.05
N PRO A 222 -13.11 -38.59 -14.79
CA PRO A 222 -13.80 -39.79 -14.39
C PRO A 222 -15.20 -39.84 -15.03
N GLU A 223 -15.58 -41.02 -15.48
CA GLU A 223 -16.85 -41.37 -16.11
C GLU A 223 -18.06 -40.87 -15.29
N PRO A 224 -19.15 -40.40 -15.92
CA PRO A 224 -20.26 -39.76 -15.22
C PRO A 224 -20.96 -40.74 -14.27
N GLU A 225 -21.07 -40.36 -12.99
CA GLU A 225 -21.94 -41.02 -12.03
C GLU A 225 -23.41 -40.95 -12.49
N PRO A 226 -24.22 -42.01 -12.25
CA PRO A 226 -25.62 -42.04 -12.64
C PRO A 226 -26.43 -40.98 -11.87
N GLU A 227 -27.38 -40.34 -12.57
CA GLU A 227 -28.28 -39.32 -12.01
C GLU A 227 -28.89 -39.75 -10.66
N PRO A 228 -28.99 -38.83 -9.68
CA PRO A 228 -29.68 -39.11 -8.43
C PRO A 228 -31.17 -39.33 -8.71
N ALA A 229 -31.68 -40.45 -8.20
CA ALA A 229 -33.10 -40.78 -8.26
C ALA A 229 -33.97 -39.66 -7.65
N PRO A 230 -35.21 -39.45 -8.14
CA PRO A 230 -36.12 -38.44 -7.61
C PRO A 230 -36.38 -38.67 -6.11
N PRO A 231 -36.58 -37.61 -5.31
CA PRO A 231 -36.77 -37.73 -3.87
C PRO A 231 -38.03 -38.56 -3.61
N VAL A 232 -37.87 -39.66 -2.88
CA VAL A 232 -38.98 -40.44 -2.34
C VAL A 232 -39.73 -39.51 -1.38
N THR A 233 -40.91 -39.04 -1.78
CA THR A 233 -41.77 -38.26 -0.91
C THR A 233 -42.34 -39.19 0.15
N ASP A 234 -41.76 -39.16 1.36
CA ASP A 234 -42.34 -39.78 2.54
C ASP A 234 -43.76 -39.21 2.74
N PRO A 235 -44.82 -40.04 2.66
CA PRO A 235 -46.21 -39.60 2.71
C PRO A 235 -46.64 -39.10 4.09
N ARG A 236 -45.80 -39.26 5.13
CA ARG A 236 -46.09 -38.83 6.50
C ARG A 236 -46.04 -37.31 6.64
N THR A 237 -46.94 -36.79 7.46
CA THR A 237 -47.00 -35.37 7.80
C THR A 237 -45.82 -35.00 8.71
N GLN A 238 -45.06 -33.97 8.36
CA GLN A 238 -43.96 -33.50 9.21
C GLN A 238 -44.49 -32.69 10.40
N LEU A 239 -44.04 -33.01 11.61
CA LEU A 239 -44.35 -32.19 12.78
C LEU A 239 -43.77 -30.79 12.64
N ALA A 240 -44.48 -29.80 13.20
CA ALA A 240 -43.98 -28.43 13.24
C ALA A 240 -42.77 -28.34 14.18
N ALA A 241 -41.75 -27.55 13.79
CA ALA A 241 -40.55 -27.37 14.60
C ALA A 241 -40.87 -26.62 15.90
N PRO A 242 -40.25 -27.00 17.04
CA PRO A 242 -40.39 -26.25 18.28
C PRO A 242 -39.95 -24.78 18.11
N ILE A 243 -40.46 -23.89 18.96
CA ILE A 243 -40.09 -22.46 18.92
C ILE A 243 -39.38 -22.11 20.22
N LEU A 244 -38.15 -21.60 20.15
CA LEU A 244 -37.44 -21.10 21.33
C LEU A 244 -37.90 -19.66 21.64
N ASN A 245 -38.28 -19.40 22.88
CA ASN A 245 -38.74 -18.08 23.32
C ASN A 245 -38.01 -17.63 24.60
N PRO A 246 -37.19 -16.56 24.56
CA PRO A 246 -36.87 -15.76 23.38
C PRO A 246 -35.97 -16.52 22.39
N PRO A 247 -35.96 -16.15 21.09
CA PRO A 247 -35.13 -16.82 20.09
C PRO A 247 -33.63 -16.64 20.36
N GLY A 248 -32.78 -17.47 19.77
CA GLY A 248 -31.32 -17.26 19.82
C GLY A 248 -30.94 -15.89 19.24
N GLY A 249 -29.89 -15.27 19.78
CA GLY A 249 -29.47 -13.94 19.39
C GLY A 249 -28.43 -13.31 20.31
N TYR A 250 -28.31 -11.99 20.21
CA TYR A 250 -27.40 -11.19 21.01
C TYR A 250 -28.14 -10.48 22.13
N TYR A 251 -27.63 -10.61 23.36
CA TYR A 251 -28.22 -10.04 24.56
C TYR A 251 -27.19 -9.20 25.32
N GLN A 252 -27.66 -8.27 26.14
CA GLN A 252 -26.82 -7.49 27.03
C GLN A 252 -26.23 -8.39 28.13
N SER A 253 -25.04 -8.05 28.62
CA SER A 253 -24.35 -8.86 29.64
C SER A 253 -25.20 -9.04 30.92
N ASN A 254 -25.98 -8.02 31.28
CA ASN A 254 -26.86 -8.02 32.45
C ASN A 254 -28.17 -8.81 32.28
N GLU A 255 -28.47 -9.31 31.08
CA GLU A 255 -29.65 -10.14 30.81
C GLU A 255 -29.37 -11.63 31.06
N PHE A 256 -28.11 -12.03 31.20
CA PHE A 256 -27.75 -13.42 31.45
C PHE A 256 -27.89 -13.78 32.94
N PRO A 257 -28.37 -15.01 33.26
CA PRO A 257 -28.80 -16.06 32.34
C PRO A 257 -30.18 -15.81 31.71
N ILE A 258 -30.31 -16.09 30.41
CA ILE A 258 -31.56 -15.91 29.66
C ILE A 258 -32.55 -17.02 30.02
N SER A 259 -33.79 -16.64 30.31
CA SER A 259 -34.87 -17.60 30.57
C SER A 259 -35.56 -18.02 29.27
N VAL A 260 -35.28 -19.23 28.78
CA VAL A 260 -35.80 -19.76 27.51
C VAL A 260 -36.88 -20.81 27.75
N THR A 261 -38.00 -20.69 27.03
CA THR A 261 -39.08 -21.68 26.99
C THR A 261 -39.20 -22.26 25.57
N ILE A 262 -39.74 -23.48 25.44
CA ILE A 262 -39.93 -24.15 24.16
C ILE A 262 -41.43 -24.23 23.86
N GLY A 263 -41.87 -23.50 22.85
CA GLY A 263 -43.24 -23.48 22.35
C GLY A 263 -43.46 -24.39 21.15
N ASN A 264 -44.68 -24.34 20.59
CA ASN A 264 -45.14 -25.16 19.47
C ASN A 264 -45.08 -26.67 19.76
N LEU A 265 -45.65 -27.08 20.90
CA LEU A 265 -45.68 -28.47 21.34
C LEU A 265 -46.77 -29.24 20.57
N PRO A 266 -46.47 -30.42 19.97
CA PRO A 266 -47.48 -31.28 19.38
C PRO A 266 -48.42 -31.83 20.46
N ALA A 267 -49.62 -32.24 20.06
CA ALA A 267 -50.50 -32.99 20.95
C ALA A 267 -49.82 -34.29 21.38
N ALA A 268 -49.95 -34.70 22.65
CA ALA A 268 -49.21 -35.83 23.23
C ALA A 268 -49.43 -37.18 22.52
N ALA A 269 -50.60 -37.35 21.86
CA ALA A 269 -50.91 -38.54 21.06
C ALA A 269 -50.16 -38.57 19.71
N ILE A 270 -49.67 -37.41 19.24
CA ILE A 270 -49.05 -37.22 17.93
C ILE A 270 -47.52 -37.17 18.06
N GLY A 271 -46.99 -36.48 19.07
CA GLY A 271 -45.56 -36.30 19.26
C GLY A 271 -45.17 -35.79 20.65
N LYS A 272 -43.87 -35.71 20.90
CA LYS A 272 -43.26 -35.09 22.09
C LYS A 272 -42.07 -34.22 21.68
N VAL A 273 -41.75 -33.18 22.46
CA VAL A 273 -40.55 -32.38 22.21
C VAL A 273 -39.39 -32.90 23.07
N ARG A 274 -38.22 -33.03 22.45
CA ARG A 274 -36.94 -33.23 23.14
C ARG A 274 -36.05 -32.01 22.93
N PHE A 275 -35.13 -31.78 23.86
CA PHE A 275 -34.15 -30.71 23.75
C PHE A 275 -32.78 -31.15 24.27
N ALA A 276 -31.72 -30.58 23.73
CA ALA A 276 -30.35 -30.71 24.20
C ALA A 276 -29.76 -29.31 24.42
N THR A 277 -28.80 -29.18 25.33
CA THR A 277 -28.15 -27.90 25.57
C THR A 277 -26.64 -28.04 25.53
N ARG A 278 -25.95 -26.94 25.17
CA ARG A 278 -24.51 -26.84 25.30
C ARG A 278 -24.16 -25.60 26.08
N PHE A 279 -23.83 -25.76 27.35
CA PHE A 279 -23.55 -24.64 28.25
C PHE A 279 -22.09 -24.70 28.68
N ASN A 280 -21.39 -23.56 28.59
CA ASN A 280 -19.96 -23.48 28.91
C ASN A 280 -19.12 -24.55 28.18
N GLY A 281 -19.49 -24.87 26.93
CA GLY A 281 -18.84 -25.90 26.10
C GLY A 281 -19.23 -27.34 26.43
N VAL A 282 -20.01 -27.60 27.48
CA VAL A 282 -20.44 -28.93 27.91
C VAL A 282 -21.82 -29.26 27.33
N TRP A 283 -21.92 -30.40 26.65
CA TRP A 283 -23.19 -30.92 26.14
C TRP A 283 -23.99 -31.63 27.24
N VAL A 284 -25.27 -31.33 27.29
CA VAL A 284 -26.29 -32.13 27.98
C VAL A 284 -27.11 -32.82 26.91
N ASP A 285 -27.14 -34.15 26.99
CA ASP A 285 -27.85 -35.01 26.03
C ASP A 285 -29.35 -34.71 25.97
N TRP A 286 -29.97 -35.16 24.87
CA TRP A 286 -31.39 -34.95 24.58
C TRP A 286 -32.31 -35.46 25.70
N ALA A 287 -33.10 -34.56 26.29
CA ALA A 287 -34.11 -34.85 27.31
C ALA A 287 -35.52 -34.50 26.83
N ASP A 288 -36.55 -35.16 27.38
CA ASP A 288 -37.95 -34.81 27.09
C ASP A 288 -38.29 -33.43 27.70
N TYR A 289 -38.98 -32.59 26.93
CA TYR A 289 -39.44 -31.27 27.38
C TYR A 289 -40.81 -31.40 28.06
N ALA A 290 -40.88 -31.01 29.33
CA ALA A 290 -42.07 -31.07 30.18
C ALA A 290 -42.59 -29.66 30.55
N GLY A 291 -42.22 -28.63 29.80
CA GLY A 291 -42.64 -27.24 30.06
C GLY A 291 -41.72 -26.46 31.01
N GLN A 292 -40.52 -26.97 31.30
CA GLN A 292 -39.53 -26.27 32.12
C GLN A 292 -38.99 -25.00 31.44
N THR A 293 -38.60 -24.01 32.23
CA THR A 293 -37.80 -22.87 31.75
C THR A 293 -36.32 -23.22 31.83
N LEU A 294 -35.59 -23.01 30.74
CA LEU A 294 -34.15 -23.23 30.64
C LEU A 294 -33.42 -21.94 31.05
N SER A 295 -32.48 -22.04 31.98
CA SER A 295 -31.59 -20.93 32.36
C SER A 295 -30.33 -21.01 31.51
N VAL A 296 -30.29 -20.24 30.42
CA VAL A 296 -29.23 -20.30 29.41
C VAL A 296 -28.12 -19.31 29.77
N PRO A 297 -26.88 -19.76 30.07
CA PRO A 297 -25.77 -18.87 30.33
C PRO A 297 -25.29 -18.19 29.03
N LYS A 298 -24.40 -17.21 29.21
CA LYS A 298 -23.70 -16.56 28.10
C LYS A 298 -22.98 -17.59 27.23
N ASP A 299 -23.05 -17.41 25.91
CA ASP A 299 -22.47 -18.28 24.89
C ASP A 299 -23.08 -19.72 24.92
N GLY A 300 -24.29 -19.85 25.46
CA GLY A 300 -25.03 -21.11 25.54
C GLY A 300 -25.80 -21.45 24.27
N GLU A 301 -25.91 -22.75 23.96
CA GLU A 301 -26.70 -23.28 22.86
C GLU A 301 -27.90 -24.10 23.37
N VAL A 302 -29.04 -23.98 22.68
CA VAL A 302 -30.23 -24.80 22.90
C VAL A 302 -30.68 -25.38 21.56
N TRP A 303 -30.88 -26.71 21.55
CA TRP A 303 -31.40 -27.47 20.42
C TRP A 303 -32.72 -28.12 20.84
N ALA A 304 -33.74 -28.08 19.99
CA ALA A 304 -35.03 -28.69 20.27
C ALA A 304 -35.64 -29.36 19.03
N GLN A 305 -36.33 -30.47 19.21
CA GLN A 305 -36.97 -31.21 18.11
C GLN A 305 -38.27 -31.86 18.59
N ALA A 306 -39.32 -31.79 17.77
CA ALA A 306 -40.53 -32.58 17.99
C ALA A 306 -40.34 -33.96 17.35
N ILE A 307 -40.43 -35.00 18.18
CA ILE A 307 -40.30 -36.40 17.81
C ILE A 307 -41.70 -37.02 17.68
N ALA A 308 -41.96 -37.70 16.57
CA ALA A 308 -43.24 -38.35 16.33
C ALA A 308 -43.44 -39.54 17.27
N VAL A 309 -44.60 -39.57 17.92
CA VAL A 309 -45.09 -40.74 18.68
C VAL A 309 -45.90 -41.63 17.75
N ASP A 310 -46.77 -41.02 16.94
CA ASP A 310 -47.42 -41.69 15.81
C ASP A 310 -46.48 -41.69 14.60
N THR A 311 -45.62 -42.71 14.53
CA THR A 311 -44.64 -42.88 13.44
C THR A 311 -45.25 -43.37 12.13
N VAL A 312 -46.53 -43.74 12.14
CA VAL A 312 -47.28 -44.21 10.95
C VAL A 312 -47.74 -43.03 10.12
N ASN A 313 -48.27 -41.98 10.76
CA ASN A 313 -48.81 -40.81 10.08
C ASN A 313 -47.87 -39.60 10.11
N TYR A 314 -46.93 -39.56 11.05
CA TYR A 314 -46.05 -38.41 11.27
C TYR A 314 -44.57 -38.77 11.24
N ARG A 315 -43.76 -37.78 10.87
CA ARG A 315 -42.31 -37.80 11.00
C ARG A 315 -41.81 -36.61 11.81
N ASP A 316 -40.61 -36.75 12.36
CA ASP A 316 -39.99 -35.74 13.22
C ASP A 316 -39.92 -34.37 12.56
N SER A 317 -40.01 -33.33 13.38
CA SER A 317 -39.82 -31.97 12.90
C SER A 317 -38.36 -31.70 12.53
N TRP A 318 -38.15 -30.59 11.83
CA TRP A 318 -36.84 -29.95 11.82
C TRP A 318 -36.41 -29.55 13.23
N GLN A 319 -35.10 -29.49 13.46
CA GLN A 319 -34.55 -29.01 14.72
C GLN A 319 -34.64 -27.48 14.80
N ALA A 320 -35.05 -26.98 15.95
CA ALA A 320 -34.91 -25.59 16.32
C ALA A 320 -33.57 -25.40 17.05
N TYR A 321 -32.87 -24.31 16.73
CA TYR A 321 -31.57 -23.98 17.28
C TYR A 321 -31.55 -22.54 17.77
N GLY A 322 -30.97 -22.31 18.95
CA GLY A 322 -30.75 -20.99 19.51
C GLY A 322 -29.36 -20.87 20.14
N TYR A 323 -28.59 -19.89 19.69
CA TYR A 323 -27.32 -19.50 20.29
C TYR A 323 -27.49 -18.15 21.00
N TYR A 324 -27.06 -18.06 22.25
CA TYR A 324 -27.30 -16.89 23.11
C TYR A 324 -25.96 -16.22 23.46
N SER A 325 -25.56 -15.26 22.65
CA SER A 325 -24.28 -14.55 22.75
C SER A 325 -24.45 -13.18 23.39
N LYS A 326 -23.39 -12.63 23.99
CA LYS A 326 -23.40 -11.21 24.37
C LYS A 326 -23.24 -10.29 23.17
N VAL A 327 -23.84 -9.10 23.21
CA VAL A 327 -23.49 -8.00 22.30
C VAL A 327 -22.01 -7.67 22.47
N THR A 328 -21.30 -7.48 21.36
CA THR A 328 -19.90 -7.03 21.38
C THR A 328 -19.88 -5.55 21.82
N PRO A 329 -19.25 -5.19 22.94
CA PRO A 329 -19.26 -3.81 23.42
C PRO A 329 -18.55 -2.88 22.42
N PRO A 330 -18.99 -1.62 22.30
CA PRO A 330 -18.29 -0.65 21.46
C PRO A 330 -16.87 -0.40 21.96
N LYS A 331 -15.98 -0.02 21.04
CA LYS A 331 -14.59 0.33 21.35
C LYS A 331 -14.49 1.77 21.86
N LEU A 332 -13.62 2.03 22.83
CA LEU A 332 -13.26 3.40 23.20
C LEU A 332 -12.62 4.14 22.02
N PRO A 333 -12.79 5.47 21.94
CA PRO A 333 -12.18 6.25 20.85
C PRO A 333 -10.66 6.16 20.91
N THR A 334 -10.01 6.13 19.74
CA THR A 334 -8.54 6.13 19.66
C THR A 334 -7.97 7.45 20.22
N PRO A 335 -6.84 7.42 20.95
CA PRO A 335 -6.21 8.64 21.45
C PRO A 335 -5.83 9.60 20.31
N ILE A 336 -6.08 10.89 20.56
CA ILE A 336 -5.73 11.99 19.65
C ILE A 336 -4.57 12.76 20.26
N LEU A 337 -3.43 12.77 19.57
CA LEU A 337 -2.24 13.48 20.01
C LEU A 337 -2.35 14.98 19.69
N SER A 338 -1.76 15.83 20.53
CA SER A 338 -1.68 17.27 20.31
C SER A 338 -0.80 17.67 19.13
N LEU A 339 0.17 16.81 18.79
CA LEU A 339 1.09 16.97 17.66
C LEU A 339 1.06 15.69 16.81
N PRO A 340 0.87 15.77 15.48
CA PRO A 340 0.97 14.61 14.60
C PRO A 340 2.40 14.03 14.60
N GLY A 341 2.57 12.76 14.24
CA GLY A 341 3.90 12.22 13.98
C GLY A 341 4.56 12.88 12.78
N GLY A 342 5.90 12.86 12.72
CA GLY A 342 6.66 13.31 11.57
C GLY A 342 7.90 14.16 11.90
N ALA A 343 8.27 14.97 10.91
CA ALA A 343 9.44 15.83 10.92
C ALA A 343 9.19 17.12 11.72
N TYR A 344 10.11 17.44 12.63
CA TYR A 344 10.13 18.71 13.34
C TYR A 344 11.52 19.32 13.31
N ALA A 345 11.61 20.65 13.34
CA ALA A 345 12.90 21.35 13.36
C ALA A 345 13.77 20.83 14.51
N ARG A 346 15.05 20.60 14.23
CA ARG A 346 16.03 20.05 15.18
C ARG A 346 15.98 20.72 16.56
N ASP A 347 15.85 22.04 16.57
CA ASP A 347 15.87 22.88 17.78
C ASP A 347 14.54 22.90 18.55
N ASN A 348 13.47 22.35 17.96
CA ASN A 348 12.18 22.21 18.65
C ASN A 348 12.18 21.01 19.61
N PHE A 349 13.16 20.12 19.52
CA PHE A 349 13.25 18.98 20.42
C PHE A 349 13.88 19.35 21.77
N PRO A 350 13.40 18.77 22.89
CA PRO A 350 12.35 17.74 22.91
C PRO A 350 10.93 18.33 22.81
N LEU A 351 10.02 17.59 22.18
CA LEU A 351 8.63 17.99 21.97
C LEU A 351 7.78 17.71 23.21
N SER A 352 6.76 18.53 23.47
CA SER A 352 5.78 18.31 24.55
C SER A 352 4.45 17.83 23.97
N LEU A 353 4.07 16.58 24.24
CA LEU A 353 2.88 15.93 23.70
C LEU A 353 1.79 15.75 24.74
N SER A 354 0.55 16.06 24.36
CA SER A 354 -0.65 15.85 25.17
C SER A 354 -1.69 15.02 24.43
N LEU A 355 -2.61 14.41 25.17
CA LEU A 355 -3.79 13.73 24.63
C LEU A 355 -5.01 14.68 24.65
N ASN A 356 -5.65 14.89 23.50
CA ASN A 356 -6.74 15.86 23.33
C ASN A 356 -8.13 15.30 23.68
N ASN A 357 -8.27 13.97 23.79
CA ASN A 357 -9.56 13.30 24.02
C ASN A 357 -9.51 12.30 25.18
N VAL A 358 -8.84 12.66 26.28
CA VAL A 358 -8.73 11.81 27.47
C VAL A 358 -10.14 11.50 28.02
N PRO A 359 -10.52 10.22 28.18
CA PRO A 359 -11.80 9.84 28.75
C PRO A 359 -11.97 10.32 30.20
N ALA A 360 -13.22 10.39 30.66
CA ALA A 360 -13.49 10.65 32.08
C ALA A 360 -12.78 9.59 32.96
N PRO A 361 -12.21 9.96 34.13
CA PRO A 361 -11.41 9.05 34.95
C PRO A 361 -12.14 7.77 35.42
N GLY A 362 -13.47 7.80 35.48
CA GLY A 362 -14.29 6.63 35.82
C GLY A 362 -14.52 5.65 34.66
N LEU A 363 -14.30 6.08 33.41
CA LEU A 363 -14.57 5.28 32.22
C LEU A 363 -13.37 4.42 31.82
N ALA A 364 -12.17 5.01 31.79
CA ALA A 364 -10.96 4.37 31.32
C ALA A 364 -9.70 4.98 31.96
N ASP A 365 -8.61 4.22 31.98
CA ASP A 365 -7.27 4.74 32.25
C ASP A 365 -6.56 5.12 30.96
N ALA A 366 -5.99 6.32 30.90
CA ALA A 366 -5.10 6.71 29.81
C ALA A 366 -3.69 6.19 30.07
N LYS A 367 -3.14 5.47 29.09
CA LYS A 367 -1.80 4.89 29.13
C LYS A 367 -0.97 5.43 27.98
N TYR A 368 0.33 5.60 28.22
CA TYR A 368 1.29 5.92 27.16
C TYR A 368 2.58 5.11 27.33
N ARG A 369 3.40 5.05 26.28
CA ARG A 369 4.78 4.58 26.34
C ARG A 369 5.63 5.33 25.32
N ILE A 370 6.93 5.38 25.59
CA ILE A 370 7.94 5.86 24.65
C ILE A 370 8.71 4.66 24.14
N ASP A 371 8.90 4.60 22.82
CA ASP A 371 9.56 3.51 22.10
C ASP A 371 8.98 2.14 22.49
N SER A 372 9.84 1.16 22.75
CA SER A 372 9.48 -0.17 23.26
C SER A 372 9.40 -0.23 24.79
N GLY A 373 9.28 0.91 25.47
CA GLY A 373 9.19 0.99 26.93
C GLY A 373 7.91 0.39 27.52
N ALA A 374 7.86 0.30 28.84
CA ALA A 374 6.68 -0.14 29.57
C ALA A 374 5.56 0.91 29.48
N TRP A 375 4.30 0.45 29.48
CA TRP A 375 3.14 1.33 29.56
C TRP A 375 3.06 2.03 30.93
N ALA A 376 2.98 3.35 30.90
CA ALA A 376 2.84 4.23 32.06
C ALA A 376 1.46 4.91 32.06
N ASN A 377 1.01 5.35 33.25
CA ASN A 377 -0.21 6.16 33.38
C ASN A 377 0.03 7.56 32.81
N TYR A 378 -0.87 8.03 31.96
CA TYR A 378 -0.86 9.39 31.47
C TYR A 378 -1.52 10.32 32.50
N SER A 379 -0.79 11.34 32.95
CA SER A 379 -1.25 12.34 33.92
C SER A 379 -1.12 13.78 33.44
N GLY A 380 -0.62 14.00 32.22
CA GLY A 380 -0.33 15.32 31.66
C GLY A 380 0.68 15.24 30.51
N PRO A 381 1.11 16.39 29.98
CA PRO A 381 2.04 16.44 28.85
C PRO A 381 3.30 15.60 29.07
N VAL A 382 3.71 14.87 28.04
CA VAL A 382 4.88 13.98 28.03
C VAL A 382 5.92 14.51 27.06
N THR A 383 7.17 14.52 27.49
CA THR A 383 8.30 14.94 26.67
C THR A 383 8.77 13.81 25.75
N VAL A 384 8.93 14.10 24.45
CA VAL A 384 9.41 13.15 23.44
C VAL A 384 10.67 13.70 22.77
N GLY A 385 11.74 12.92 22.81
CA GLY A 385 13.03 13.23 22.22
C GLY A 385 13.09 12.97 20.71
N LYS A 386 14.27 13.22 20.13
CA LYS A 386 14.58 12.94 18.73
C LYS A 386 14.55 11.44 18.47
N ASN A 387 13.99 11.03 17.33
CA ASN A 387 13.93 9.65 16.87
C ASN A 387 13.23 8.73 17.88
N GLN A 388 12.14 9.21 18.46
CA GLN A 388 11.33 8.42 19.41
C GLN A 388 9.91 8.20 18.89
N THR A 389 9.36 7.05 19.25
CA THR A 389 7.95 6.72 19.04
C THR A 389 7.16 7.00 20.30
N PHE A 390 6.08 7.77 20.18
CA PHE A 390 5.08 7.92 21.24
C PHE A 390 3.88 7.04 20.93
N ALA A 391 3.48 6.19 21.87
CA ALA A 391 2.26 5.41 21.75
C ALA A 391 1.31 5.66 22.93
N ALA A 392 0.01 5.72 22.67
CA ALA A 392 -1.04 5.90 23.66
C ALA A 392 -2.22 4.96 23.43
N GLN A 393 -2.90 4.60 24.52
CA GLN A 393 -4.12 3.79 24.51
C GLN A 393 -5.02 4.16 25.70
N TYR A 394 -6.34 3.98 25.55
CA TYR A 394 -7.30 4.01 26.64
C TYR A 394 -7.72 2.59 27.01
N VAL A 395 -7.52 2.24 28.28
CA VAL A 395 -7.87 0.92 28.84
C VAL A 395 -9.16 1.05 29.63
N THR A 396 -10.20 0.31 29.25
CA THR A 396 -11.53 0.41 29.86
C THR A 396 -11.51 -0.05 31.32
N LYS A 397 -12.27 0.64 32.17
CA LYS A 397 -12.58 0.16 33.54
C LYS A 397 -13.84 -0.70 33.59
N ASN A 398 -14.61 -0.74 32.50
CA ASN A 398 -15.83 -1.53 32.36
C ASN A 398 -15.79 -2.33 31.06
N SER A 399 -15.26 -3.55 31.11
CA SER A 399 -15.12 -4.45 29.96
C SER A 399 -16.44 -5.04 29.44
N ASP A 400 -17.53 -4.89 30.21
CA ASP A 400 -18.86 -5.28 29.76
C ASP A 400 -19.51 -4.19 28.91
N ALA A 401 -19.20 -2.92 29.16
CA ALA A 401 -19.74 -1.78 28.44
C ALA A 401 -18.84 -1.30 27.29
N TYR A 402 -17.53 -1.49 27.39
CA TYR A 402 -16.58 -1.01 26.38
C TYR A 402 -15.40 -1.97 26.18
N GLN A 403 -14.81 -1.92 24.99
CA GLN A 403 -13.48 -2.46 24.70
C GLN A 403 -12.42 -1.36 24.78
N ASP A 404 -11.17 -1.74 25.05
CA ASP A 404 -10.01 -0.83 24.98
C ASP A 404 -9.91 -0.14 23.63
N SER A 405 -9.38 1.08 23.61
CA SER A 405 -9.16 1.79 22.34
C SER A 405 -8.11 1.10 21.48
N ASP A 406 -8.03 1.46 20.20
CA ASP A 406 -6.83 1.20 19.43
C ASP A 406 -5.63 1.93 20.02
N VAL A 407 -4.44 1.39 19.78
CA VAL A 407 -3.19 2.07 20.11
C VAL A 407 -2.93 3.13 19.04
N ARG A 408 -2.80 4.39 19.44
CA ARG A 408 -2.24 5.44 18.58
C ARG A 408 -0.73 5.42 18.74
N SER A 409 0.03 5.30 17.66
CA SER A 409 1.49 5.27 17.69
C SER A 409 2.04 6.18 16.60
N GLU A 410 2.97 7.07 16.95
CA GLU A 410 3.53 8.08 16.05
C GLU A 410 5.04 8.21 16.28
N TYR A 411 5.81 8.44 15.21
CA TYR A 411 7.26 8.60 15.25
C TYR A 411 7.65 10.07 15.04
N TYR A 412 8.60 10.57 15.84
CA TYR A 412 9.03 11.96 15.85
C TYR A 412 10.53 12.04 15.58
N TYR A 413 10.91 12.76 14.52
CA TYR A 413 12.30 12.85 14.09
C TYR A 413 12.73 14.29 13.75
N PRO A 414 14.02 14.61 13.97
CA PRO A 414 14.56 15.93 13.67
C PRO A 414 14.81 16.10 12.17
N ILE A 415 14.38 17.22 11.62
CA ILE A 415 14.78 17.66 10.29
C ILE A 415 15.65 18.92 10.39
N ALA A 416 16.71 18.97 9.59
CA ALA A 416 17.57 20.14 9.54
C ALA A 416 16.82 21.33 8.91
N SER A 417 16.75 22.45 9.64
CA SER A 417 16.03 23.66 9.21
C SER A 417 16.94 24.87 9.00
N ASN A 418 18.24 24.75 9.30
CA ASN A 418 19.19 25.87 9.29
C ASN A 418 20.63 25.40 9.00
N LEU A 419 20.83 24.64 7.92
CA LEU A 419 22.17 24.20 7.52
C LEU A 419 22.98 25.37 6.98
N SER A 420 24.21 25.46 7.46
CA SER A 420 25.20 26.45 7.01
C SER A 420 26.54 25.77 6.82
N GLY A 421 27.30 26.22 5.82
CA GLY A 421 28.55 25.57 5.47
C GLY A 421 29.42 26.36 4.49
N SER A 422 30.65 25.90 4.36
CA SER A 422 31.60 26.36 3.35
C SER A 422 31.74 25.33 2.24
N VAL A 423 32.11 25.82 1.05
CA VAL A 423 32.40 24.99 -0.12
C VAL A 423 33.80 25.30 -0.60
N SER A 424 34.50 24.28 -1.09
CA SER A 424 35.76 24.41 -1.82
C SER A 424 35.79 23.43 -2.98
N GLY A 425 36.60 23.70 -3.99
CA GLY A 425 36.77 22.78 -5.12
C GLY A 425 38.14 22.88 -5.75
N THR A 426 38.64 21.74 -6.25
CA THR A 426 39.93 21.66 -6.94
C THR A 426 39.85 20.75 -8.16
N PHE A 427 40.38 21.21 -9.28
CA PHE A 427 40.54 20.43 -10.49
C PHE A 427 41.68 19.43 -10.34
N GLN A 428 41.51 18.24 -10.91
CA GLN A 428 42.51 17.18 -10.95
C GLN A 428 42.22 16.19 -12.07
N ASN A 429 43.14 15.24 -12.30
CA ASN A 429 42.95 14.09 -13.20
C ASN A 429 42.51 14.49 -14.62
N ALA A 430 43.12 15.54 -15.18
CA ALA A 430 42.87 15.90 -16.57
C ALA A 430 43.33 14.79 -17.53
N SER A 431 42.58 14.63 -18.61
CA SER A 431 42.78 13.63 -19.66
C SER A 431 42.72 14.30 -21.04
N GLY A 432 43.40 13.72 -22.02
CA GLY A 432 43.49 14.24 -23.38
C GLY A 432 44.40 13.38 -24.25
N GLY A 433 44.66 13.83 -25.46
CA GLY A 433 45.54 13.15 -26.41
C GLY A 433 47.02 13.15 -25.99
N PRO A 434 47.90 12.48 -26.77
CA PRO A 434 49.34 12.42 -26.51
C PRO A 434 50.04 13.79 -26.48
N THR A 435 49.42 14.81 -27.09
CA THR A 435 49.91 16.19 -27.19
C THR A 435 49.22 17.15 -26.20
N LEU A 436 48.49 16.64 -25.21
CA LEU A 436 47.78 17.43 -24.20
C LEU A 436 48.71 18.47 -23.54
N VAL A 437 48.31 19.74 -23.64
CA VAL A 437 48.90 20.85 -22.90
C VAL A 437 47.89 21.29 -21.84
N GLN A 438 48.30 21.29 -20.58
CA GLN A 438 47.41 21.68 -19.48
C GLN A 438 48.15 22.31 -18.29
N LYS A 439 47.41 23.07 -17.49
CA LYS A 439 47.90 23.65 -16.25
C LYS A 439 46.76 23.81 -15.24
N ILE A 440 47.01 23.46 -13.98
CA ILE A 440 46.11 23.74 -12.86
C ILE A 440 46.79 24.76 -11.93
N THR A 441 46.12 25.88 -11.65
CA THR A 441 46.63 27.00 -10.83
C THR A 441 45.61 27.45 -9.78
N ASP A 442 45.91 28.54 -9.07
CA ASP A 442 45.03 29.18 -8.07
C ASP A 442 44.53 28.22 -6.99
N GLY A 443 45.48 27.46 -6.42
CA GLY A 443 45.20 26.45 -5.41
C GLY A 443 44.33 25.29 -5.93
N GLY A 444 44.22 25.10 -7.25
CA GLY A 444 43.40 24.07 -7.87
C GLY A 444 42.10 24.58 -8.48
N THR A 445 41.73 25.86 -8.31
CA THR A 445 40.43 26.39 -8.76
C THR A 445 40.40 26.82 -10.23
N PHE A 446 41.56 26.86 -10.89
CA PHE A 446 41.68 27.25 -12.29
C PHE A 446 42.40 26.15 -13.08
N PHE A 447 41.81 25.77 -14.21
CA PHE A 447 42.33 24.76 -15.13
C PHE A 447 42.40 25.36 -16.54
N SER A 448 43.57 25.38 -17.15
CA SER A 448 43.76 25.79 -18.54
C SER A 448 44.25 24.60 -19.35
N HIS A 449 43.76 24.47 -20.59
CA HIS A 449 44.16 23.39 -21.49
C HIS A 449 44.15 23.81 -22.96
N GLY A 450 44.95 23.11 -23.76
CA GLY A 450 45.19 23.44 -25.16
C GLY A 450 46.33 24.42 -25.36
N ASP A 451 46.95 24.32 -26.52
CA ASP A 451 47.97 25.23 -27.03
C ASP A 451 47.35 26.08 -28.16
N PRO A 452 47.21 27.40 -27.96
CA PRO A 452 46.66 28.30 -28.97
C PRO A 452 47.71 28.67 -30.03
N THR A 453 48.94 28.15 -29.95
CA THR A 453 50.00 28.46 -30.91
C THR A 453 50.03 27.47 -32.07
N ILE A 454 50.31 27.99 -33.26
CA ILE A 454 50.49 27.21 -34.49
C ILE A 454 51.83 27.56 -35.15
N ASP A 455 52.53 26.54 -35.64
CA ASP A 455 53.74 26.70 -36.45
C ASP A 455 53.35 26.71 -37.94
N LEU A 456 53.54 27.85 -38.61
CA LEU A 456 53.28 28.02 -40.04
C LEU A 456 54.59 28.01 -40.86
N GLY A 457 55.45 27.02 -40.63
CA GLY A 457 56.67 26.82 -41.40
C GLY A 457 57.91 27.54 -40.83
N GLY A 458 58.05 27.51 -39.51
CA GLY A 458 59.14 28.13 -38.74
C GLY A 458 58.74 29.44 -38.05
N GLU A 459 57.53 29.93 -38.27
CA GLU A 459 56.96 31.10 -37.60
C GLU A 459 55.87 30.65 -36.63
N ILE A 460 56.05 30.93 -35.35
CA ILE A 460 55.07 30.65 -34.30
C ILE A 460 54.07 31.80 -34.27
N VAL A 461 52.81 31.50 -34.54
CA VAL A 461 51.69 32.44 -34.44
C VAL A 461 50.85 32.05 -33.23
N ASP A 462 50.61 33.03 -32.35
CA ASP A 462 49.68 32.90 -31.23
C ASP A 462 48.29 33.35 -31.67
N ALA A 463 47.33 32.41 -31.73
CA ALA A 463 45.99 32.66 -32.22
C ALA A 463 45.00 33.12 -31.14
N GLY A 464 45.41 33.22 -29.87
CA GLY A 464 44.54 33.70 -28.80
C GLY A 464 44.74 32.98 -27.46
N GLU A 465 43.67 32.89 -26.68
CA GLU A 465 43.72 32.25 -25.36
C GLU A 465 43.38 30.75 -25.45
N PRO A 466 44.00 29.90 -24.61
CA PRO A 466 43.61 28.49 -24.50
C PRO A 466 42.25 28.33 -23.82
N ASN A 467 41.67 27.13 -23.88
CA ASN A 467 40.44 26.82 -23.16
C ASN A 467 40.69 26.87 -21.64
N THR A 468 39.73 27.39 -20.87
CA THR A 468 39.87 27.46 -19.41
C THR A 468 38.59 27.11 -18.66
N LEU A 469 38.74 26.47 -17.50
CA LEU A 469 37.71 26.25 -16.51
C LEU A 469 38.10 26.90 -15.19
N LYS A 470 37.17 27.64 -14.58
CA LYS A 470 37.34 28.21 -13.25
C LYS A 470 36.17 27.83 -12.37
N PHE A 471 36.45 27.38 -11.14
CA PHE A 471 35.42 27.11 -10.14
C PHE A 471 35.48 28.13 -9.01
N GLU A 472 34.38 28.84 -8.80
CA GLU A 472 34.20 29.78 -7.69
C GLU A 472 33.18 29.22 -6.70
N ALA A 473 33.69 28.70 -5.58
CA ALA A 473 32.86 28.12 -4.53
C ALA A 473 32.00 29.18 -3.81
N ALA A 474 30.78 28.81 -3.42
CA ALA A 474 29.86 29.68 -2.69
C ALA A 474 29.56 29.09 -1.31
N PRO A 475 29.86 29.79 -0.19
CA PRO A 475 29.35 29.40 1.11
C PRO A 475 27.83 29.61 1.17
N PHE A 476 27.17 28.90 2.08
CA PHE A 476 25.72 28.99 2.27
C PHE A 476 25.37 29.04 3.76
N SER A 477 24.19 29.60 4.05
CA SER A 477 23.66 29.72 5.40
C SER A 477 22.14 29.66 5.39
N GLY A 478 21.52 29.18 6.46
CA GLY A 478 20.06 29.24 6.57
C GLY A 478 19.30 28.24 5.71
N VAL A 479 19.94 27.17 5.24
CA VAL A 479 19.34 26.25 4.26
C VAL A 479 18.52 25.18 5.00
N ALA A 480 17.21 25.16 4.75
CA ALA A 480 16.35 24.08 5.23
C ALA A 480 16.53 22.81 4.38
N ALA A 481 16.18 21.65 4.93
CA ALA A 481 16.04 20.43 4.14
C ALA A 481 15.07 20.65 2.97
N ASN A 482 15.37 20.04 1.82
CA ASN A 482 14.67 20.18 0.55
C ASN A 482 14.74 21.59 -0.10
N GLN A 483 15.50 22.52 0.49
CA GLN A 483 15.79 23.81 -0.13
C GLN A 483 17.10 23.73 -0.92
N ALA A 484 17.07 24.23 -2.16
CA ALA A 484 18.27 24.33 -2.98
C ALA A 484 19.20 25.44 -2.46
N PHE A 485 20.50 25.21 -2.54
CA PHE A 485 21.54 26.17 -2.25
C PHE A 485 22.63 26.12 -3.32
N LYS A 486 23.35 27.23 -3.48
CA LYS A 486 24.43 27.33 -4.45
C LYS A 486 25.70 26.69 -3.89
N ILE A 487 26.28 25.76 -4.65
CA ILE A 487 27.59 25.15 -4.36
C ILE A 487 28.70 26.04 -4.92
N GLY A 488 28.52 26.56 -6.13
CA GLY A 488 29.47 27.46 -6.77
C GLY A 488 29.11 27.76 -8.21
N ASP A 489 29.93 28.60 -8.83
CA ASP A 489 29.89 28.89 -10.27
C ASP A 489 31.04 28.17 -10.98
N LEU A 490 30.75 27.64 -12.16
CA LEU A 490 31.72 27.14 -13.12
C LEU A 490 31.79 28.12 -14.29
N PHE A 491 32.96 28.66 -14.58
CA PHE A 491 33.20 29.48 -15.75
C PHE A 491 33.97 28.66 -16.78
N TYR A 492 33.51 28.65 -18.02
CA TYR A 492 34.23 28.04 -19.14
C TYR A 492 34.55 29.11 -20.17
N HIS A 493 35.83 29.27 -20.49
CA HIS A 493 36.28 30.04 -21.64
C HIS A 493 36.51 29.09 -22.81
N ASN A 494 35.75 29.30 -23.88
CA ASN A 494 35.95 28.60 -25.14
C ASN A 494 36.99 29.37 -25.97
N GLY A 495 38.23 28.90 -25.91
CA GLY A 495 39.40 29.50 -26.55
C GLY A 495 39.80 28.78 -27.83
N THR A 496 41.07 28.90 -28.23
CA THR A 496 41.62 28.27 -29.43
C THR A 496 42.65 27.22 -29.07
N THR A 497 42.62 26.07 -29.75
CA THR A 497 43.58 25.00 -29.55
C THR A 497 44.01 24.38 -30.89
N PHE A 498 45.28 24.00 -31.01
CA PHE A 498 45.82 23.32 -32.18
C PHE A 498 46.47 21.98 -31.82
N ASN A 499 46.79 21.17 -32.83
CA ASN A 499 47.61 19.95 -32.70
C ASN A 499 47.06 18.91 -31.70
N ASP A 500 45.73 18.82 -31.57
CA ASP A 500 45.04 17.93 -30.61
C ASP A 500 45.51 18.12 -29.15
N SER A 501 45.95 19.33 -28.79
CA SER A 501 46.52 19.66 -27.48
C SER A 501 45.48 19.90 -26.38
N HIS A 502 44.19 19.87 -26.70
CA HIS A 502 43.10 20.10 -25.75
C HIS A 502 42.88 18.90 -24.82
N ALA A 503 42.32 19.17 -23.64
CA ALA A 503 41.82 18.13 -22.75
C ALA A 503 40.49 17.60 -23.25
N SER A 504 40.29 16.28 -23.13
CA SER A 504 39.00 15.61 -23.36
C SER A 504 38.19 15.45 -22.08
N GLY A 505 38.79 15.67 -20.91
CA GLY A 505 38.10 15.60 -19.63
C GLY A 505 38.94 16.03 -18.43
N VAL A 506 38.29 16.40 -17.34
CA VAL A 506 38.90 16.77 -16.05
C VAL A 506 37.93 16.47 -14.91
N GLN A 507 38.43 16.30 -13.68
CA GLN A 507 37.60 16.12 -12.50
C GLN A 507 37.66 17.35 -11.59
N LEU A 508 36.51 17.79 -11.07
CA LEU A 508 36.41 18.78 -10.00
C LEU A 508 36.06 18.07 -8.68
N ASN A 509 37.02 17.97 -7.76
CA ASN A 509 36.75 17.52 -6.40
C ASN A 509 36.13 18.65 -5.60
N VAL A 510 34.90 18.45 -5.12
CA VAL A 510 34.18 19.40 -4.27
C VAL A 510 34.18 18.91 -2.83
N ASN A 511 34.46 19.81 -1.90
CA ASN A 511 34.31 19.57 -0.47
C ASN A 511 33.35 20.58 0.15
N ILE A 512 32.32 20.07 0.84
CA ILE A 512 31.35 20.86 1.60
C ILE A 512 31.56 20.59 3.09
N GLY A 513 31.91 21.64 3.85
CA GLY A 513 31.99 21.60 5.30
C GLY A 513 30.73 22.19 5.93
N LEU A 514 29.90 21.36 6.56
CA LEU A 514 28.78 21.83 7.39
C LEU A 514 29.31 22.31 8.75
N ALA A 515 28.78 23.42 9.25
CA ALA A 515 29.18 23.99 10.55
C ALA A 515 28.43 23.35 11.72
N ASP A 516 27.13 23.08 11.56
CA ASP A 516 26.30 22.44 12.58
C ASP A 516 25.19 21.55 11.96
N PRO A 517 25.19 20.23 12.22
CA PRO A 517 26.31 19.50 12.85
C PRO A 517 27.55 19.55 11.97
N ALA A 518 28.74 19.55 12.59
CA ALA A 518 29.99 19.51 11.87
C ALA A 518 30.11 18.23 11.05
N GLN A 519 30.11 18.36 9.72
CA GLN A 519 30.19 17.26 8.75
C GLN A 519 31.02 17.70 7.56
N ASN A 520 31.68 16.74 6.90
CA ASN A 520 32.49 17.00 5.72
C ASN A 520 32.06 16.07 4.60
N ILE A 521 31.59 16.64 3.49
CA ILE A 521 31.01 15.92 2.36
C ILE A 521 31.94 16.11 1.17
N GLN A 522 32.47 15.02 0.63
CA GLN A 522 33.39 15.06 -0.51
C GLN A 522 32.83 14.23 -1.67
N PHE A 523 32.91 14.81 -2.87
CA PHE A 523 32.54 14.14 -4.10
C PHE A 523 33.33 14.74 -5.27
N ALA A 524 33.43 13.99 -6.37
CA ALA A 524 34.03 14.47 -7.61
C ALA A 524 32.93 14.71 -8.65
N LEU A 525 33.08 15.75 -9.46
CA LEU A 525 32.34 15.94 -10.69
C LEU A 525 33.26 15.62 -11.87
N ASN A 526 32.81 14.74 -12.75
CA ASN A 526 33.53 14.36 -13.94
C ASN A 526 33.05 15.20 -15.11
N PHE A 527 33.96 15.94 -15.71
CA PHE A 527 33.68 16.77 -16.87
C PHE A 527 34.27 16.11 -18.12
N ASP A 528 33.40 15.85 -19.09
CA ASP A 528 33.81 15.64 -20.48
C ASP A 528 33.91 17.03 -21.12
N LEU A 529 35.02 17.29 -21.81
CA LEU A 529 35.29 18.54 -22.50
C LEU A 529 35.21 18.24 -23.99
N VAL A 530 34.24 18.85 -24.66
CA VAL A 530 33.93 18.54 -26.05
C VAL A 530 34.13 19.79 -26.88
N ASN A 531 35.13 19.71 -27.76
CA ASN A 531 35.36 20.72 -28.78
C ASN A 531 34.53 20.38 -30.03
N THR A 532 33.83 21.36 -30.56
CA THR A 532 32.95 21.25 -31.72
C THR A 532 33.64 21.78 -32.98
N GLU A 533 33.21 21.28 -34.15
CA GLU A 533 33.74 21.80 -35.40
C GLU A 533 33.11 23.16 -35.69
N ASN A 534 33.95 24.16 -35.95
CA ASN A 534 33.50 25.50 -36.25
C ASN A 534 32.76 25.57 -37.59
N THR A 535 31.48 25.93 -37.54
CA THR A 535 30.59 26.15 -38.69
C THR A 535 30.12 27.61 -38.78
N GLY A 536 29.29 27.92 -39.78
CA GLY A 536 28.64 29.23 -39.89
C GLY A 536 27.50 29.48 -38.88
N ASP A 537 27.07 28.46 -38.12
CA ASP A 537 26.08 28.60 -37.06
C ASP A 537 26.76 28.64 -35.68
N ALA A 538 26.62 29.77 -34.97
CA ALA A 538 27.29 29.99 -33.71
C ALA A 538 26.90 28.99 -32.61
N GLN A 539 25.67 28.46 -32.64
CA GLN A 539 25.24 27.44 -31.66
C GLN A 539 25.86 26.08 -31.95
N SER A 540 25.97 25.70 -33.22
CA SER A 540 26.61 24.44 -33.63
C SER A 540 28.13 24.44 -33.42
N SER A 541 28.74 25.63 -33.39
CA SER A 541 30.16 25.85 -33.10
C SER A 541 30.46 26.04 -31.60
N ALA A 542 29.49 25.89 -30.71
CA ALA A 542 29.72 26.10 -29.28
C ALA A 542 30.35 24.86 -28.64
N ASP A 543 31.57 25.01 -28.12
CA ASP A 543 32.19 23.98 -27.27
C ASP A 543 31.41 23.83 -25.96
N PHE A 544 31.43 22.63 -25.41
CA PHE A 544 30.68 22.36 -24.20
C PHE A 544 31.36 21.47 -23.19
N VAL A 545 30.99 21.71 -21.94
CA VAL A 545 31.33 20.90 -20.78
C VAL A 545 30.13 20.04 -20.45
N ARG A 546 30.31 18.72 -20.39
CA ARG A 546 29.27 17.79 -19.95
C ARG A 546 29.63 17.18 -18.60
N ILE A 547 28.72 17.29 -17.64
CA ILE A 547 28.86 16.65 -16.32
C ILE A 547 28.27 15.24 -16.40
N THR A 548 29.12 14.21 -16.32
CA THR A 548 28.70 12.82 -16.57
C THR A 548 28.11 12.12 -15.34
N ASN A 549 28.41 12.62 -14.14
CA ASN A 549 27.97 12.03 -12.87
C ASN A 549 27.15 13.01 -12.01
N LEU A 550 26.37 13.89 -12.64
CA LEU A 550 25.54 14.87 -11.94
C LEU A 550 24.49 14.20 -11.02
N SER A 551 23.91 13.08 -11.45
CA SER A 551 22.90 12.32 -10.70
C SER A 551 23.46 11.40 -9.61
N GLN A 552 24.59 11.75 -9.00
CA GLN A 552 25.15 10.99 -7.89
C GLN A 552 24.40 11.24 -6.58
N ASN A 553 24.10 10.17 -5.84
CA ASN A 553 23.50 10.25 -4.51
C ASN A 553 24.61 10.25 -3.46
N ILE A 554 24.84 11.40 -2.83
CA ILE A 554 25.85 11.53 -1.77
C ILE A 554 25.11 11.47 -0.43
N GLY A 555 25.26 10.34 0.26
CA GLY A 555 24.62 10.11 1.55
C GLY A 555 25.32 10.83 2.70
N LEU A 556 24.56 11.39 3.62
CA LEU A 556 25.04 11.81 4.93
C LEU A 556 23.99 11.51 6.01
N THR A 557 24.42 11.43 7.27
CA THR A 557 23.51 11.23 8.40
C THR A 557 23.62 12.41 9.37
N ILE A 558 22.49 13.06 9.64
CA ILE A 558 22.39 14.17 10.59
C ILE A 558 21.36 13.77 11.64
N ASP A 559 21.78 13.75 12.92
CA ASP A 559 20.92 13.38 14.05
C ASP A 559 20.16 12.05 13.84
N GLY A 560 20.80 11.05 13.22
CA GLY A 560 20.20 9.74 12.95
C GLY A 560 19.29 9.69 11.72
N ILE A 561 19.04 10.82 11.04
CA ILE A 561 18.27 10.89 9.80
C ILE A 561 19.22 10.89 8.61
N SER A 562 18.90 10.06 7.61
CA SER A 562 19.68 9.97 6.39
C SER A 562 19.29 11.09 5.43
N TYR A 563 20.27 11.68 4.77
CA TYR A 563 20.06 12.69 3.74
C TYR A 563 20.81 12.30 2.48
N THR A 564 20.27 12.70 1.35
CA THR A 564 20.96 12.66 0.06
C THR A 564 21.21 14.09 -0.40
N LEU A 565 22.46 14.44 -0.71
CA LEU A 565 22.75 15.66 -1.45
C LEU A 565 22.48 15.39 -2.93
N GLN A 566 21.41 15.97 -3.46
CA GLN A 566 21.11 15.98 -4.89
C GLN A 566 21.77 17.19 -5.54
N LEU A 567 22.45 16.97 -6.66
CA LEU A 567 23.09 18.03 -7.43
C LEU A 567 22.22 18.38 -8.64
N ASN A 568 22.17 19.68 -8.95
CA ASN A 568 21.51 20.20 -10.13
C ASN A 568 22.42 21.22 -10.79
N PHE A 569 22.40 21.26 -12.12
CA PHE A 569 23.07 22.26 -12.92
C PHE A 569 22.03 23.23 -13.49
N GLY A 570 22.28 24.53 -13.44
CA GLY A 570 21.30 25.51 -13.93
C GLY A 570 21.86 26.89 -14.19
N GLY A 571 21.20 27.60 -15.13
CA GLY A 571 21.47 28.99 -15.49
C GLY A 571 22.77 29.20 -16.27
N THR A 572 22.64 29.70 -17.50
CA THR A 572 23.75 30.31 -18.25
C THR A 572 23.54 31.81 -18.37
N ASP A 573 24.62 32.56 -18.49
CA ASP A 573 24.55 33.96 -18.92
C ASP A 573 24.35 34.05 -20.44
N SER A 574 24.39 35.26 -20.99
CA SER A 574 24.17 35.50 -22.42
C SER A 574 25.27 34.99 -23.34
N PHE A 575 26.37 34.45 -22.80
CA PHE A 575 27.53 33.99 -23.56
C PHE A 575 27.52 32.48 -23.83
N GLY A 576 26.44 31.81 -23.44
CA GLY A 576 26.25 30.38 -23.65
C GLY A 576 24.81 29.93 -23.45
N PHE A 577 24.58 28.62 -23.54
CA PHE A 577 23.32 27.98 -23.23
C PHE A 577 23.55 26.65 -22.51
N SER A 578 22.58 26.19 -21.73
CA SER A 578 22.69 24.90 -21.03
C SER A 578 21.54 23.96 -21.37
N THR A 579 21.85 22.68 -21.30
CA THR A 579 20.87 21.59 -21.17
C THR A 579 20.95 21.02 -19.75
N SER A 580 20.29 19.88 -19.47
CA SER A 580 20.21 19.31 -18.12
C SER A 580 21.56 19.02 -17.45
N ASN A 581 22.60 18.74 -18.22
CA ASN A 581 23.95 18.42 -17.72
C ASN A 581 25.08 18.91 -18.63
N GLU A 582 24.77 19.75 -19.62
CA GLU A 582 25.75 20.32 -20.54
C GLU A 582 25.73 21.84 -20.46
N PHE A 583 26.90 22.39 -20.70
CA PHE A 583 27.14 23.81 -20.69
C PHE A 583 27.90 24.21 -21.94
N HIS A 584 27.22 24.87 -22.87
CA HIS A 584 27.73 25.28 -24.17
C HIS A 584 28.14 26.75 -24.13
N VAL A 585 29.32 27.08 -24.66
CA VAL A 585 29.86 28.44 -24.70
C VAL A 585 30.30 28.78 -26.11
N TYR A 586 29.87 29.96 -26.59
CA TYR A 586 30.22 30.42 -27.92
C TYR A 586 31.74 30.65 -28.07
N GLU A 587 32.26 30.46 -29.28
CA GLU A 587 33.67 30.69 -29.64
C GLU A 587 34.20 32.04 -29.11
N GLY A 588 35.36 32.00 -28.45
CA GLY A 588 36.05 33.17 -27.89
C GLY A 588 35.36 33.79 -26.67
N ALA A 589 34.24 33.22 -26.19
CA ALA A 589 33.50 33.75 -25.06
C ALA A 589 33.81 33.01 -23.76
N THR A 590 33.50 33.67 -22.64
CA THR A 590 33.46 33.03 -21.33
C THR A 590 32.03 33.00 -20.85
N GLY A 591 31.49 31.79 -20.69
CA GLY A 591 30.18 31.61 -20.09
C GLY A 591 30.28 31.18 -18.63
N ARG A 592 29.18 31.36 -17.90
CA ARG A 592 29.00 30.91 -16.52
C ARG A 592 27.86 29.88 -16.38
N GLY A 593 28.12 28.78 -15.67
CA GLY A 593 27.12 27.81 -15.21
C GLY A 593 27.07 27.72 -13.68
N THR A 594 25.88 27.52 -13.09
CA THR A 594 25.72 27.37 -11.62
C THR A 594 25.51 25.92 -11.21
N ILE A 595 26.26 25.47 -10.21
CA ILE A 595 26.06 24.17 -9.56
C ILE A 595 25.27 24.41 -8.26
N ASN A 596 24.13 23.76 -8.14
CA ASN A 596 23.27 23.81 -6.97
C ASN A 596 23.22 22.44 -6.27
N GLY A 597 23.04 22.46 -4.95
CA GLY A 597 22.80 21.29 -4.11
C GLY A 597 21.47 21.39 -3.40
N THR A 598 20.85 20.25 -3.11
CA THR A 598 19.66 20.15 -2.24
C THR A 598 19.85 18.98 -1.28
N PHE A 599 19.72 19.21 0.02
CA PHE A 599 19.71 18.14 1.02
C PHE A 599 18.30 17.53 1.13
N ILE A 600 18.11 16.32 0.61
CA ILE A 600 16.84 15.59 0.69
C ILE A 600 16.86 14.68 1.90
N ALA A 601 15.87 14.82 2.79
CA ALA A 601 15.76 14.00 3.99
C ALA A 601 15.05 12.67 3.72
N HIS A 602 15.56 11.59 4.29
CA HIS A 602 15.02 10.23 4.26
C HIS A 602 14.83 9.74 5.71
N PRO A 603 13.61 9.88 6.27
CA PRO A 603 13.33 9.57 7.67
C PRO A 603 13.24 8.09 8.00
#